data_AF-A0A2T1DFL4-F1
#
_entry.id   AF-A0A2T1DFL4-F1
#
_cell.length_a   1.000
_cell.length_b   1.000
_cell.length_c   1.000
_cell.angle_alpha   90.00
_cell.angle_beta   90.00
_cell.angle_gamma   90.00
#
_symmetry.space_group_name_H-M   'P 1'
#
loop_
_entity.id
_entity.type
_entity.pdbx_description
1 polymer ?
#
loop_
_entity_poly.entity_id
_entity_poly.type
_entity_poly.pdbx_seq_one_letter_code
_entity_poly.pdbx_strand_id
1 'polypeptide(L)' 'MPTNAQLRSLYRISYRLTYIMFQPIHLVCIDRRTQNLFVLSGHHEGIEFEVTPDGQVVNEPN' A
#
# COMPACT_ATOMS: atom_id res chain seq x y z
N MET A 1 3.96 13.50 -4.55
CA MET A 1 3.04 13.53 -3.39
C MET A 1 1.88 12.60 -3.72
N PRO A 2 1.37 11.79 -2.77
CA PRO A 2 0.22 10.94 -3.03
C PRO A 2 -1.03 11.76 -3.34
N THR A 3 -1.89 11.23 -4.20
CA THR A 3 -3.21 11.82 -4.46
C THR A 3 -4.18 11.53 -3.30
N ASN A 4 -5.29 12.26 -3.25
CA ASN A 4 -6.36 11.96 -2.30
C ASN A 4 -6.92 10.54 -2.46
N ALA A 5 -6.95 10.01 -3.69
CA ALA A 5 -7.43 8.65 -3.95
C ALA A 5 -6.45 7.62 -3.37
N GLN A 6 -5.14 7.82 -3.59
CA GLN A 6 -4.09 6.98 -3.01
C GLN A 6 -4.10 7.00 -1.49
N LEU A 7 -4.31 8.16 -0.85
CA LEU A 7 -4.38 8.26 0.61
C LEU A 7 -5.56 7.48 1.20
N ARG A 8 -6.73 7.49 0.55
CA ARG A 8 -7.89 6.71 0.99
C ARG A 8 -7.62 5.21 0.90
N SER A 9 -7.00 4.76 -0.19
CA SER A 9 -6.62 3.36 -0.36
C SER A 9 -5.53 2.95 0.63
N LEU A 10 -4.51 3.80 0.83
CA LEU A 10 -3.48 3.58 1.84
C LEU A 10 -4.06 3.41 3.24
N TYR A 11 -5.02 4.25 3.64
CA TYR A 11 -5.68 4.10 4.95
C TYR A 11 -6.39 2.74 5.09
N ARG A 12 -7.10 2.29 4.05
CA ARG A 12 -7.79 0.99 4.06
C ARG A 12 -6.78 -0.17 4.15
N ILE A 13 -5.70 -0.10 3.39
CA ILE A 13 -4.63 -1.11 3.38
C ILE A 13 -3.94 -1.15 4.74
N SER A 14 -3.51 0.01 5.27
CA SER A 14 -2.81 0.07 6.54
C SER A 14 -3.68 -0.40 7.70
N TYR A 15 -4.95 0.01 7.74
CA TYR A 15 -5.90 -0.50 8.73
C TYR A 15 -6.03 -2.02 8.68
N ARG A 16 -6.20 -2.60 7.48
CA ARG A 16 -6.31 -4.06 7.32
C ARG A 16 -5.03 -4.76 7.79
N LEU A 17 -3.87 -4.25 7.38
CA LEU A 17 -2.57 -4.81 7.76
C LEU A 17 -2.35 -4.77 9.28
N THR A 18 -2.55 -3.63 9.91
CA THR A 18 -2.19 -3.46 11.33
C THR A 18 -3.26 -4.00 12.27
N TYR A 19 -4.54 -3.83 11.93
CA TYR A 19 -5.65 -4.09 12.86
C TYR A 19 -6.32 -5.45 12.64
N ILE A 20 -6.32 -5.96 11.40
CA ILE A 20 -6.96 -7.25 11.08
C ILE A 20 -5.91 -8.35 10.95
N MET A 21 -4.81 -8.07 10.25
CA MET A 21 -3.79 -9.08 9.90
C MET A 21 -2.57 -9.08 10.83
N PHE A 22 -2.45 -8.07 11.70
CA PHE A 22 -1.31 -7.85 12.61
C PHE A 22 0.06 -7.90 11.92
N GLN A 23 0.13 -7.45 10.66
CA GLN A 23 1.36 -7.41 9.88
C GLN A 23 2.08 -6.07 10.05
N PRO A 24 3.41 -6.05 10.20
CA PRO A 24 4.18 -4.82 10.22
C PRO A 24 4.22 -4.17 8.83
N ILE A 25 4.21 -2.84 8.79
CA ILE A 25 4.42 -2.06 7.57
C ILE A 25 5.86 -1.55 7.60
N HIS A 26 6.63 -1.89 6.57
CA HIS A 26 8.06 -1.58 6.49
C HIS A 26 8.35 -0.36 5.63
N LEU A 27 7.59 -0.21 4.53
CA LEU A 27 7.79 0.88 3.59
C LEU A 27 6.44 1.39 3.07
N VAL A 28 6.34 2.72 2.98
CA VAL A 28 5.32 3.41 2.20
C VAL A 28 6.03 4.46 1.35
N CYS A 29 5.98 4.32 0.02
CA CYS A 29 6.69 5.24 -0.88
C CYS A 29 5.89 5.50 -2.16
N ILE A 30 6.22 6.60 -2.84
CA ILE A 30 5.73 6.91 -4.18
C ILE A 30 6.87 6.69 -5.16
N ASP A 31 6.67 5.83 -6.16
CA ASP A 31 7.58 5.74 -7.31
C ASP A 31 7.48 7.03 -8.13
N ARG A 32 8.61 7.71 -8.35
CA ARG A 32 8.64 8.96 -9.09
C ARG A 32 8.38 8.76 -10.59
N ARG A 33 8.64 7.59 -11.15
CA ARG A 33 8.44 7.31 -12.58
C ARG A 33 6.97 7.06 -12.91
N THR A 34 6.30 6.23 -12.12
CA THR A 34 4.88 5.85 -12.36
C THR A 34 3.88 6.67 -11.54
N GLN A 35 4.31 7.33 -10.48
CA GLN A 35 3.47 7.95 -9.45
C GLN A 35 2.62 6.95 -8.64
N ASN A 36 2.89 5.65 -8.76
CA ASN A 36 2.22 4.62 -7.97
C ASN A 36 2.73 4.65 -6.52
N LEU A 37 1.84 4.37 -5.58
CA LEU A 37 2.13 4.23 -4.17
C LEU A 37 2.35 2.76 -3.86
N PHE A 38 3.48 2.46 -3.23
CA PHE A 38 3.82 1.11 -2.81
C PHE A 38 3.73 0.98 -1.29
N VAL A 39 3.23 -0.15 -0.83
CA VAL A 39 3.23 -0.55 0.58
C VAL A 39 3.89 -1.92 0.69
N LEU A 40 5.03 -1.99 1.37
CA LEU A 40 5.70 -3.24 1.70
C LEU A 40 5.39 -3.61 3.16
N SER A 41 4.92 -4.83 3.38
CA SER A 41 4.51 -5.30 4.69
C SER A 41 4.72 -6.80 4.90
N GLY A 42 4.50 -7.23 6.13
CA GLY A 42 4.57 -8.61 6.55
C GLY A 42 5.93 -9.00 7.13
N HIS A 43 5.95 -10.05 7.95
CA HIS A 43 7.17 -10.44 8.71
C HIS A 43 8.38 -10.84 7.84
N HIS A 44 8.14 -11.23 6.59
CA HIS A 44 9.18 -11.58 5.61
C HIS A 44 9.09 -10.72 4.33
N GLU A 45 8.52 -9.51 4.43
CA GLU A 45 8.36 -8.60 3.27
C GLU A 45 7.60 -9.24 2.08
N GLY A 46 6.77 -10.25 2.35
CA GLY A 46 6.08 -11.02 1.32
C GLY A 46 4.77 -10.39 0.83
N ILE A 47 4.32 -9.30 1.44
CA ILE A 47 3.07 -8.62 1.07
C ILE A 47 3.42 -7.24 0.49
N GLU A 48 3.16 -7.10 -0.80
CA GLU A 48 3.32 -5.86 -1.54
C GLU A 48 1.96 -5.40 -2.09
N PHE A 49 1.64 -4.14 -1.86
CA PHE A 49 0.52 -3.47 -2.52
C PHE A 49 1.04 -2.36 -3.41
N GLU A 50 0.43 -2.25 -4.58
CA GLU A 50 0.65 -1.15 -5.52
C GLU A 50 -0.67 -0.41 -5.74
N VAL A 51 -0.65 0.91 -5.53
CA VAL A 51 -1.82 1.78 -5.67
C VAL A 51 -1.57 2.85 -6.73
N THR A 52 -2.33 2.83 -7.81
CA THR A 52 -2.26 3.80 -8.89
C THR A 52 -2.68 5.22 -8.44
N PRO A 53 -2.37 6.28 -9.21
CA PRO A 53 -2.76 7.65 -8.86
C PRO A 53 -4.27 7.86 -8.69
N ASP A 54 -5.11 7.07 -9.34
CA ASP A 54 -6.57 7.08 -9.19
C ASP A 54 -7.08 6.19 -8.04
N GLY A 55 -6.18 5.55 -7.29
CA GLY A 55 -6.48 4.83 -6.05
C GLY A 55 -6.82 3.35 -6.23
N GLN A 56 -6.67 2.79 -7.43
CA GLN A 56 -6.87 1.36 -7.67
C GLN A 56 -5.68 0.56 -7.10
N VAL A 57 -5.98 -0.60 -6.53
CA VAL A 57 -4.95 -1.53 -6.03
C VAL A 57 -4.71 -2.58 -7.11
N VAL A 58 -3.48 -2.66 -7.64
CA VAL A 58 -3.16 -3.46 -8.84
C VAL A 58 -2.56 -4.82 -8.49
N ASN A 59 -1.88 -4.89 -7.34
CA ASN A 59 -1.35 -6.11 -6.77
C ASN A 59 -1.91 -6.21 -5.33
N GLU A 60 -2.85 -7.13 -5.12
CA GLU A 60 -3.22 -7.59 -3.77
C GLU A 60 -2.69 -9.02 -3.62
N PRO A 61 -2.04 -9.37 -2.50
CA PRO A 61 -1.70 -10.76 -2.21
C PRO A 61 -3.00 -11.56 -2.05
N ASN A 62 -3.08 -12.71 -2.74
CA ASN A 62 -4.15 -13.70 -2.58
C ASN A 62 -4.17 -14.29 -1.16
#